data_AF-A0A937S645-F1
#
_entry.id   AF-A0A937S645-F1
#
_cell.length_a   1.000
_cell.length_b   1.000
_cell.length_c   1.000
_cell.angle_alpha   90.00
_cell.angle_beta   90.00
_cell.angle_gamma   90.00
#
_symmetry.space_group_name_H-M   'P 1'
#
loop_
_entity.id
_entity.type
_entity.pdbx_description
1 polymer ?
#
loop_
_entity_poly.entity_id
_entity_poly.type
_entity_poly.pdbx_seq_one_letter_code
_entity_poly.pdbx_strand_id
1 'polypeptide(L)'
;MSQKELGTRERTLLNFYTNCQFGITPAQFYAKWNVTHVLMARICGCSESTVDRWFQQGKGVRLPEPIYLRRLAEIDFLWEHYEQIPSDLRHQVCGGDRHQTP
;
A
#
# COMPACT_ATOMS: atom_id res chain seq x y z
N MET A 1 -28.87 12.71 3.09
CA MET A 1 -27.76 12.37 4.00
C MET A 1 -27.09 13.68 4.40
N SER A 2 -27.00 14.02 5.69
CA SER A 2 -26.34 15.25 6.15
C SER A 2 -24.84 15.11 5.95
N GLN A 3 -24.24 15.99 5.14
CA GLN A 3 -22.81 16.01 4.89
C GLN A 3 -22.11 16.59 6.12
N LYS A 4 -21.49 15.73 6.93
CA LYS A 4 -20.70 16.16 8.09
C LYS A 4 -19.44 16.87 7.60
N GLU A 5 -19.24 18.10 8.04
CA GLU A 5 -18.00 18.83 7.76
C GLU A 5 -16.80 18.19 8.48
N LEU A 6 -15.64 18.18 7.82
CA LEU A 6 -14.39 17.73 8.43
C LEU A 6 -13.98 18.71 9.53
N GLY A 7 -13.64 18.19 10.72
CA GLY A 7 -13.10 18.97 11.82
C GLY A 7 -11.65 19.41 11.56
N THR A 8 -11.15 20.30 12.42
CA THR A 8 -9.78 20.83 12.31
C THR A 8 -8.73 19.72 12.30
N ARG A 9 -8.90 18.70 13.14
CA ARG A 9 -7.98 17.55 13.21
C ARG A 9 -7.92 16.81 11.88
N GLU A 10 -9.07 16.47 11.29
CA GLU A 10 -9.13 15.72 10.03
C GLU A 10 -8.55 16.52 8.87
N ARG A 11 -8.78 17.84 8.83
CA ARG A 11 -8.18 18.74 7.81
C ARG A 11 -6.66 18.80 7.94
N THR A 12 -6.13 18.90 9.16
CA THR A 12 -4.68 18.88 9.40
C THR A 12 -4.07 17.57 8.95
N LEU A 13 -4.68 16.43 9.30
CA LEU A 13 -4.21 15.12 8.86
C LEU A 13 -4.28 14.97 7.34
N LEU A 14 -5.38 15.41 6.72
CA LEU A 14 -5.52 15.40 5.26
C LEU A 14 -4.35 16.16 4.62
N ASN A 15 -4.13 17.41 5.03
CA ASN A 15 -3.05 18.24 4.50
C ASN A 15 -1.67 17.60 4.70
N PHE A 16 -1.44 16.98 5.86
CA PHE A 16 -0.18 16.29 6.11
C PHE A 16 0.00 15.10 5.15
N TYR A 17 -0.99 14.22 5.05
CA TYR A 17 -0.90 13.00 4.24
C TYR A 17 -1.00 13.24 2.72
N THR A 18 -1.59 14.34 2.27
CA THR A 18 -1.61 14.70 0.84
C THR A 18 -0.29 15.30 0.38
N ASN A 19 0.47 15.94 1.28
CA ASN A 19 1.76 16.54 0.98
C ASN A 19 2.96 15.63 1.33
N CYS A 20 2.71 14.49 1.95
CA CYS A 20 3.73 13.51 2.28
C CYS A 20 4.17 12.72 1.03
N GLN A 21 5.47 12.69 0.75
CA GLN A 21 6.07 11.83 -0.27
C GLN A 21 6.32 10.42 0.29
N PHE A 22 5.24 9.72 0.61
CA PHE A 22 5.28 8.34 1.09
C PHE A 22 5.18 7.36 -0.07
N GLY A 23 6.27 6.64 -0.36
CA GLY A 23 6.32 5.68 -1.46
C GLY A 23 7.57 4.80 -1.42
N ILE A 24 7.44 3.59 -1.97
CA ILE A 24 8.55 2.64 -2.18
C ILE A 24 8.48 2.11 -3.61
N THR A 25 9.63 1.96 -4.27
CA THR A 25 9.64 1.44 -5.64
C THR A 25 9.30 -0.04 -5.69
N PRO A 26 8.74 -0.55 -6.80
CA PRO A 26 8.53 -1.99 -6.98
C PRO A 26 9.81 -2.79 -6.78
N ALA A 27 10.95 -2.32 -7.29
CA ALA A 27 12.23 -3.00 -7.10
C ALA A 27 12.66 -3.09 -5.62
N GLN A 28 12.49 -2.03 -4.83
CA GLN A 28 12.77 -2.06 -3.39
C GLN A 28 11.81 -2.99 -2.65
N PHE A 29 10.51 -2.92 -2.96
CA PHE A 29 9.50 -3.80 -2.34
C PHE A 29 9.77 -5.27 -2.67
N TYR A 30 10.12 -5.57 -3.93
CA TYR A 30 10.53 -6.90 -4.37
C TYR A 30 11.75 -7.39 -3.59
N ALA A 31 12.80 -6.56 -3.49
CA ALA A 31 14.03 -6.93 -2.79
C ALA A 31 13.81 -7.19 -1.30
N LYS A 32 12.88 -6.45 -0.67
CA LYS A 32 12.59 -6.60 0.77
C LYS A 32 11.71 -7.82 1.07
N TRP A 33 10.63 -8.02 0.32
CA TRP A 33 9.61 -9.02 0.65
C TRP A 33 9.62 -10.26 -0.24
N ASN A 34 10.41 -10.26 -1.32
CA ASN A 34 10.47 -11.34 -2.32
C ASN A 34 9.09 -11.75 -2.88
N VAL A 35 8.19 -10.77 -3.06
CA VAL A 35 6.85 -11.01 -3.61
C VAL A 35 6.88 -11.09 -5.13
N THR A 36 6.08 -11.98 -5.72
CA THR A 36 5.97 -12.09 -7.19
C THR A 36 5.22 -10.89 -7.79
N HIS A 37 5.36 -10.68 -9.09
CA HIS A 37 4.62 -9.64 -9.82
C HIS A 37 3.10 -9.82 -9.70
N VAL A 38 2.60 -11.06 -9.68
CA VAL A 38 1.18 -11.39 -9.40
C VAL A 38 0.73 -10.83 -8.06
N LEU A 39 1.53 -11.02 -6.99
CA LEU A 39 1.18 -10.55 -5.65
C LEU A 39 1.23 -9.02 -5.56
N MET A 40 2.25 -8.41 -6.17
CA MET A 40 2.30 -6.95 -6.31
C MET A 40 1.08 -6.39 -7.05
N ALA A 41 0.64 -7.05 -8.12
CA ALA A 41 -0.53 -6.64 -8.88
C ALA A 41 -1.80 -6.68 -8.02
N ARG A 42 -1.94 -7.71 -7.17
CA ARG A 42 -3.03 -7.81 -6.18
C ARG A 42 -3.00 -6.68 -5.16
N ILE A 43 -1.83 -6.40 -4.56
CA ILE A 43 -1.63 -5.28 -3.63
C ILE A 43 -2.00 -3.95 -4.29
N CYS A 44 -1.49 -3.72 -5.49
CA CYS A 44 -1.68 -2.49 -6.24
C CYS A 44 -3.07 -2.37 -6.88
N GLY A 45 -3.86 -3.44 -6.93
CA GLY A 45 -5.16 -3.48 -7.61
C GLY A 45 -5.06 -3.22 -9.11
N CYS A 46 -4.00 -3.72 -9.75
CA CYS A 46 -3.75 -3.57 -11.19
C CYS A 46 -3.47 -4.94 -11.85
N SER A 47 -3.21 -4.96 -13.16
CA SER A 47 -2.87 -6.21 -13.86
C SER A 47 -1.41 -6.60 -13.65
N GLU A 48 -1.10 -7.90 -13.67
CA GLU A 48 0.29 -8.38 -13.67
C GLU A 48 1.11 -7.79 -14.83
N SER A 49 0.51 -7.69 -16.02
CA SER A 49 1.14 -7.04 -17.18
C SER A 49 1.52 -5.57 -16.95
N THR A 50 0.82 -4.90 -16.02
CA THR A 50 1.16 -3.53 -15.60
C THR A 50 2.43 -3.56 -14.75
N VAL A 51 2.53 -4.51 -13.83
CA VAL A 51 3.71 -4.71 -12.98
C VAL A 51 4.92 -5.14 -13.79
N ASP A 52 4.78 -6.08 -14.72
CA ASP A 52 5.88 -6.52 -15.59
C ASP A 52 6.56 -5.35 -16.31
N ARG A 53 5.74 -4.40 -16.80
CA ARG A 53 6.23 -3.20 -17.47
C ARG A 53 7.06 -2.27 -16.58
N TRP A 54 6.93 -2.36 -15.25
CA TRP A 54 7.77 -1.60 -14.31
C TRP A 54 9.19 -2.17 -14.19
N PHE A 55 9.39 -3.45 -14.54
CA PHE A 55 10.68 -4.14 -14.46
C PHE A 55 11.35 -4.34 -15.82
N GLN A 56 10.68 -3.98 -16.92
CA GLN A 56 11.27 -4.00 -18.26
C GLN A 56 12.40 -2.97 -18.40
N GLN A 57 13.34 -3.23 -19.29
CA GLN A 57 14.42 -2.31 -19.67
C GLN A 57 14.25 -1.88 -21.13
N GLY A 58 14.64 -0.63 -21.46
CA GLY A 58 14.67 -0.12 -22.83
C GLY A 58 13.38 0.59 -23.30
N LYS A 59 13.10 0.56 -24.61
CA LYS A 59 11.93 1.25 -25.19
C LYS A 59 10.64 0.55 -24.75
N GLY A 60 9.82 1.25 -23.97
CA GLY A 60 8.56 0.74 -23.43
C GLY A 60 8.47 0.68 -21.91
N VAL A 61 9.54 1.03 -21.19
CA VAL A 61 9.52 1.18 -19.73
C VAL A 61 8.43 2.15 -19.32
N ARG A 62 7.50 1.69 -18.48
CA ARG A 62 6.51 2.57 -17.84
C ARG A 62 6.86 2.65 -16.37
N LEU A 63 7.13 3.86 -15.89
CA LEU A 63 7.31 4.07 -14.46
C LEU A 63 5.97 3.86 -13.74
N PRO A 64 5.98 3.25 -12.54
CA PRO A 64 4.80 3.17 -11.71
C PRO A 64 4.32 4.58 -11.35
N GLU A 65 3.01 4.80 -11.51
CA GLU A 65 2.38 6.03 -11.05
C GLU A 65 2.49 6.17 -9.52
N PRO A 66 2.50 7.39 -8.97
CA PRO A 66 2.67 7.63 -7.54
C PRO A 66 1.69 6.86 -6.64
N ILE A 67 0.47 6.60 -7.14
CA ILE A 67 -0.53 5.81 -6.41
C ILE A 67 -0.05 4.39 -6.11
N TYR A 68 0.70 3.76 -7.02
CA TYR A 68 1.22 2.41 -6.81
C TYR A 68 2.39 2.41 -5.84
N LEU A 69 3.29 3.40 -5.94
CA LEU A 69 4.38 3.58 -5.00
C LEU A 69 3.86 3.74 -3.56
N ARG A 70 2.78 4.53 -3.42
CA ARG A 70 2.11 4.74 -2.15
C ARG A 70 1.45 3.47 -1.62
N ARG A 71 0.71 2.73 -2.44
CA ARG A 71 0.10 1.45 -2.02
C ARG A 71 1.14 0.43 -1.55
N LEU A 72 2.25 0.31 -2.28
CA LEU A 72 3.35 -0.57 -1.86
C LEU A 72 3.94 -0.11 -0.52
N ALA A 73 4.11 1.20 -0.30
CA ALA A 73 4.64 1.71 0.96
C ALA A 73 3.65 1.53 2.13
N GLU A 74 2.35 1.67 1.88
CA GLU A 74 1.31 1.42 2.88
C GLU A 74 1.34 -0.04 3.33
N ILE A 75 1.44 -0.99 2.40
CA ILE A 75 1.58 -2.40 2.73
C ILE A 75 2.94 -2.71 3.39
N ASP A 76 4.03 -2.11 2.91
CA ASP A 76 5.36 -2.25 3.52
C ASP A 76 5.34 -1.89 5.00
N PHE A 77 4.78 -0.71 5.31
CA PHE A 77 4.63 -0.24 6.68
C PHE A 77 3.72 -1.14 7.51
N LEU A 78 2.57 -1.55 6.95
CA LEU A 78 1.64 -2.41 7.67
C LEU A 78 2.23 -3.79 7.99
N TRP A 79 3.00 -4.37 7.07
CA TRP A 79 3.65 -5.67 7.29
C TRP A 79 4.84 -5.56 8.24
N GLU A 80 5.68 -4.53 8.11
CA GLU A 80 6.82 -4.30 9.00
C GLU A 80 6.41 -4.11 10.47
N HIS A 81 5.27 -3.45 10.68
CA HIS A 81 4.82 -3.05 12.01
C HIS A 81 3.61 -3.85 12.51
N TYR A 82 3.23 -4.94 11.84
CA TYR A 82 1.97 -5.64 12.12
C TYR A 82 1.84 -6.07 13.60
N GLU A 83 2.91 -6.61 14.18
CA GLU A 83 2.96 -7.06 15.56
C GLU A 83 2.86 -5.90 16.56
N GLN A 84 3.26 -4.69 16.15
CA GLN A 84 3.25 -3.48 16.98
C GLN A 84 1.88 -2.79 17.00
N ILE A 85 1.00 -3.10 16.03
CA ILE A 85 -0.36 -2.53 15.99
C ILE A 85 -1.19 -3.16 17.13
N PRO A 86 -1.79 -2.34 18.01
CA PRO A 86 -2.69 -2.83 19.05
C PRO A 86 -3.77 -3.77 18.50
N SER A 87 -4.01 -4.88 19.18
CA SER A 87 -4.90 -5.94 18.69
C SER A 87 -6.34 -5.47 18.45
N ASP A 88 -6.83 -4.57 19.29
CA ASP A 88 -8.14 -3.91 19.16
C ASP A 88 -8.25 -3.10 17.86
N LEU A 89 -7.16 -2.46 17.41
CA LEU A 89 -7.12 -1.78 16.12
C LEU A 89 -6.98 -2.76 14.95
N ARG A 90 -6.20 -3.82 15.09
CA ARG A 90 -6.08 -4.88 14.06
C ARG A 90 -7.44 -5.49 13.74
N HIS A 91 -8.22 -5.80 14.77
CA HIS A 91 -9.56 -6.38 14.63
C HIS A 91 -10.55 -5.46 13.90
N GLN A 92 -10.33 -4.14 13.86
CA GLN A 92 -11.19 -3.21 13.14
C GLN A 92 -10.93 -3.22 11.62
N VAL A 93 -9.70 -3.54 11.20
CA VAL A 93 -9.32 -3.55 9.78
C VAL A 93 -9.75 -4.87 9.12
N CYS A 94 -9.49 -5.98 9.79
CA CYS A 94 -9.84 -7.32 9.34
C CYS A 94 -10.61 -8.01 10.48
N GLY A 95 -11.95 -7.89 10.45
CA GLY A 95 -12.85 -8.40 11.50
C GLY A 95 -12.48 -9.80 12.00
N GLY A 96 -11.82 -9.85 13.16
CA GLY A 96 -11.33 -11.05 13.84
C GLY A 96 -10.26 -11.81 13.07
N ASP A 97 -9.25 -12.32 13.78
CA ASP A 97 -8.33 -13.32 13.26
C ASP A 97 -9.13 -14.47 12.64
N ARG A 98 -9.31 -14.44 11.31
CA ARG A 98 -9.63 -15.64 10.56
C ARG A 98 -8.39 -16.50 10.71
N HIS A 99 -8.41 -17.36 11.72
CA HIS A 99 -7.64 -18.58 11.79
C HIS A 99 -7.60 -19.19 10.38
N GLN A 100 -6.52 -18.93 9.66
CA GLN A 100 -6.06 -19.83 8.61
C GLN A 100 -4.97 -20.65 9.28
N THR A 101 -5.41 -21.81 9.76
CA THR A 101 -4.61 -22.92 10.28
C THR A 101 -3.65 -23.40 9.18
N PRO A 102 -2.56 -24.12 9.55
CA PRO A 102 -1.24 -24.09 8.91
C PRO A 102 -1.18 -24.59 7.47
#